data_AF-A0A7J2UVJ2-F1
#
_entry.id   AF-A0A7J2UVJ2-F1
#
_cell.length_a   1.000
_cell.length_b   1.000
_cell.length_c   1.000
_cell.angle_alpha   90.00
_cell.angle_beta   90.00
_cell.angle_gamma   90.00
#
_symmetry.space_group_name_H-M   'P 1'
#
loop_
_entity.id
_entity.type
_entity.pdbx_description
1 polymer ?
#
loop_
_entity_poly.entity_id
_entity_poly.type
_entity_poly.pdbx_seq_one_letter_code
_entity_poly.pdbx_strand_id
1 'polypeptide(L)'
;MDTEAVTVVSGLPRSGTSMLMKILEEGGLPPLTDNKREADVDNPKGYYEFDRVLKLPDDVTWLPEARGKAVKVLAILVKHLPPGYRYRVI
;
A
#
# COMPACT_ATOMS: atom_id res chain seq x y z
N MET A 1 3.28 -17.80 0.54
CA MET A 1 2.41 -16.65 0.21
C MET A 1 2.23 -16.60 -1.30
N ASP A 2 1.10 -16.10 -1.79
CA ASP A 2 0.91 -15.86 -3.23
C ASP A 2 1.77 -14.65 -3.64
N THR A 3 2.93 -14.92 -4.21
CA THR A 3 3.94 -13.91 -4.55
C THR A 3 3.58 -13.08 -5.78
N GLU A 4 2.53 -13.47 -6.52
CA GLU A 4 2.11 -12.76 -7.73
C GLU A 4 1.06 -11.67 -7.44
N ALA A 5 0.35 -11.77 -6.32
CA ALA A 5 -0.69 -10.80 -5.98
C ALA A 5 -0.12 -9.50 -5.38
N VAL A 6 -0.68 -8.37 -5.79
CA VAL A 6 -0.50 -7.08 -5.12
C VAL A 6 -1.59 -6.96 -4.05
N THR A 7 -1.20 -6.88 -2.77
CA THR A 7 -2.17 -6.65 -1.69
C THR A 7 -2.40 -5.16 -1.54
N VAL A 8 -3.63 -4.71 -1.78
CA VAL A 8 -4.03 -3.31 -1.70
C VAL A 8 -4.80 -3.12 -0.40
N VAL A 9 -4.19 -2.40 0.54
CA VAL A 9 -4.90 -1.98 1.76
C VAL A 9 -5.58 -0.65 1.47
N SER A 10 -6.91 -0.64 1.51
CA SER A 10 -7.72 0.51 1.09
C SER A 10 -8.76 0.92 2.11
N GLY A 11 -9.00 2.22 2.23
CA GLY A 11 -10.04 2.75 3.10
C GLY A 11 -10.12 4.28 3.06
N LEU A 12 -11.17 4.81 3.69
CA LEU A 12 -11.30 6.25 3.93
C LEU A 12 -10.28 6.73 4.98
N PRO A 13 -9.97 8.03 5.06
CA PRO A 13 -9.15 8.57 6.14
C PRO A 13 -9.69 8.13 7.52
N ARG A 14 -8.79 7.72 8.41
CA ARG A 14 -9.08 7.23 9.78
C ARG A 14 -9.85 5.89 9.86
N SER A 15 -9.82 5.07 8.81
CA SER A 15 -10.41 3.72 8.80
C SER A 15 -9.50 2.61 9.36
N GLY A 16 -8.32 2.95 9.89
CA GLY A 16 -7.39 1.96 10.43
C GLY A 16 -6.48 1.28 9.40
N THR A 17 -6.38 1.80 8.17
CA THR A 17 -5.48 1.25 7.14
C THR A 17 -4.02 1.16 7.58
N SER A 18 -3.51 2.12 8.36
CA SER A 18 -2.16 2.04 8.92
C SER A 18 -2.01 0.89 9.94
N MET A 19 -3.05 0.61 10.73
CA MET A 19 -3.05 -0.53 11.65
C MET A 19 -3.07 -1.85 10.88
N LEU A 20 -3.85 -1.95 9.79
CA LEU A 20 -3.86 -3.13 8.94
C LEU A 20 -2.51 -3.35 8.23
N MET A 21 -1.89 -2.30 7.70
CA MET A 21 -0.54 -2.38 7.13
C MET A 21 0.46 -2.97 8.13
N LYS A 22 0.42 -2.50 9.38
CA LYS A 22 1.27 -3.03 10.46
C LYS A 22 0.99 -4.50 10.76
N ILE A 23 -0.28 -4.91 10.84
CA ILE A 23 -0.65 -6.32 11.06
C ILE A 23 -0.10 -7.21 9.94
N LEU A 24 -0.16 -6.74 8.69
CA LEU A 24 0.36 -7.48 7.54
C LEU A 24 1.89 -7.58 7.57
N GLU A 25 2.59 -6.49 7.88
CA GLU A 25 4.05 -6.48 8.02
C GLU A 25 4.53 -7.45 9.11
N GLU A 26 3.96 -7.37 10.31
CA GLU A 26 4.28 -8.28 11.42
C GLU A 26 3.87 -9.74 11.09
N GLY A 27 2.89 -9.92 10.19
CA GLY A 27 2.48 -11.19 9.61
C GLY A 27 3.37 -11.69 8.45
N GLY A 28 4.46 -10.99 8.15
CA GLY A 28 5.46 -11.37 7.13
C GLY A 28 5.13 -10.95 5.70
N LEU A 29 4.10 -10.11 5.49
CA LEU A 29 3.81 -9.50 4.19
C LEU A 29 4.49 -8.13 4.11
N PRO A 30 5.61 -7.98 3.39
CA PRO A 30 6.38 -6.74 3.40
C PRO A 30 5.57 -5.56 2.82
N PRO A 31 5.65 -4.36 3.42
CA PRO A 31 5.00 -3.18 2.89
C PRO A 31 5.80 -2.60 1.71
N LEU A 32 5.09 -1.96 0.79
CA LEU A 32 5.66 -1.06 -0.20
C LEU A 32 5.42 0.39 0.26
N THR A 33 6.52 1.06 0.61
CA THR A 33 6.54 2.43 1.12
C THR A 33 7.64 3.21 0.41
N ASP A 34 7.57 4.55 0.41
CA ASP A 34 8.67 5.38 -0.09
C ASP A 34 9.69 5.77 0.99
N ASN A 35 9.40 5.44 2.26
CA ASN A 35 10.20 5.77 3.44
C ASN A 35 10.60 7.26 3.53
N LYS A 36 9.83 8.16 2.91
CA LYS A 36 10.15 9.60 2.91
C LYS A 36 9.82 10.29 4.24
N ARG A 37 8.90 9.70 5.00
CA ARG A 37 8.45 10.25 6.27
C ARG A 37 9.11 9.45 7.38
N GLU A 38 9.95 10.13 8.14
CA GLU A 38 10.58 9.55 9.31
C GLU A 38 9.55 9.35 10.42
N ALA A 39 9.86 8.44 11.34
CA ALA A 39 9.09 8.29 12.56
C ALA A 39 9.11 9.59 13.37
N ASP A 40 7.98 9.93 13.98
CA ASP A 40 7.85 11.11 14.85
C ASP A 40 7.12 10.75 16.16
N VAL A 41 6.86 11.75 16.99
CA VAL A 41 6.19 11.57 18.28
C VAL A 41 4.76 11.04 18.17
N ASP A 42 4.08 11.32 17.05
CA ASP A 42 2.71 10.87 16.79
C ASP A 42 2.71 9.46 16.19
N ASN A 43 3.76 9.10 15.45
CA ASN A 43 3.92 7.80 14.83
C ASN A 43 5.38 7.28 14.92
N PRO A 44 5.78 6.70 16.08
CA PRO A 44 7.15 6.26 16.32
C PRO A 44 7.57 5.05 15.46
N LYS A 45 6.62 4.40 14.77
CA LYS A 45 6.91 3.28 13.85
C LYS A 45 7.06 3.71 12.39
N GLY A 46 6.95 5.01 12.10
CA GLY A 46 7.03 5.52 10.74
C GLY A 46 5.77 5.22 9.92
N TYR A 47 5.81 5.62 8.66
CA TYR A 47 4.65 5.82 7.81
C TYR A 47 4.61 4.82 6.65
N TYR A 48 3.42 4.30 6.35
CA TYR A 48 3.22 3.31 5.27
C TYR A 48 2.83 3.93 3.94
N GLU A 49 3.02 5.24 3.78
CA GLU A 49 2.67 5.93 2.56
C GLU A 49 3.65 5.67 1.42
N PHE A 50 3.11 5.75 0.21
CA PHE A 50 3.83 5.56 -1.02
C PHE A 50 3.31 6.58 -2.03
N ASP A 51 3.98 7.73 -2.15
CA ASP A 51 3.46 8.89 -2.87
C ASP A 51 3.09 8.60 -4.33
N ARG A 52 3.72 7.60 -4.96
CA ARG A 52 3.44 7.21 -6.36
C ARG A 52 1.99 6.76 -6.57
N VAL A 53 1.30 6.26 -5.54
CA VAL A 53 -0.13 5.91 -5.66
C VAL A 53 -0.98 7.13 -5.99
N LEU A 54 -0.58 8.33 -5.56
CA LEU A 54 -1.29 9.58 -5.84
C LEU A 54 -1.24 9.98 -7.31
N LYS A 55 -0.34 9.38 -8.09
CA LYS A 55 -0.19 9.61 -9.53
C LYS A 55 -1.00 8.64 -10.37
N LEU A 56 -1.84 7.77 -9.79
CA LEU A 56 -2.73 6.92 -10.58
C LEU A 56 -3.80 7.77 -11.29
N PRO A 57 -4.12 7.49 -12.57
CA PRO A 57 -3.60 6.38 -13.39
C PRO A 57 -2.31 6.69 -14.18
N ASP A 58 -1.78 7.90 -14.09
CA ASP A 58 -0.65 8.39 -14.90
C ASP A 58 0.69 7.66 -14.63
N ASP A 59 0.92 7.18 -13.40
CA ASP A 59 2.09 6.35 -13.04
C ASP A 59 1.68 5.01 -12.41
N VAL A 60 1.85 3.95 -13.19
CA VAL A 60 1.63 2.55 -12.79
C VAL A 60 2.92 1.71 -12.83
N THR A 61 4.06 2.34 -13.09
CA THR A 61 5.33 1.63 -13.32
C THR A 61 5.91 0.98 -12.06
N TRP A 62 5.35 1.28 -10.88
CA TRP A 62 5.69 0.67 -9.60
C TRP A 62 5.00 -0.68 -9.35
N LEU A 63 3.92 -1.01 -10.07
CA LEU A 63 3.14 -2.23 -9.82
C LEU A 63 3.94 -3.54 -9.91
N PRO A 64 4.95 -3.69 -10.80
CA PRO A 64 5.82 -4.86 -10.78
C PRO A 64 6.54 -5.06 -9.45
N GLU A 65 6.95 -3.98 -8.79
CA GLU A 65 7.65 -4.03 -7.49
C GLU A 65 6.72 -4.34 -6.32
N ALA A 66 5.42 -4.16 -6.52
CA ALA A 66 4.37 -4.34 -5.52
C ALA A 66 3.88 -5.79 -5.41
N ARG A 67 4.29 -6.68 -6.33
CA ARG A 67 3.95 -8.10 -6.27
C ARG A 67 4.50 -8.73 -4.99
N GLY A 68 3.66 -9.48 -4.29
CA GLY A 68 4.02 -10.09 -3.02
C GLY A 68 4.17 -9.10 -1.87
N LYS A 69 3.75 -7.84 -2.05
CA LYS A 69 3.79 -6.79 -1.03
C LYS A 69 2.41 -6.23 -0.71
N ALA A 70 2.32 -5.52 0.40
CA ALA A 70 1.17 -4.68 0.74
C ALA A 70 1.44 -3.22 0.34
N VAL A 71 0.51 -2.58 -0.37
CA VAL A 71 0.56 -1.15 -0.68
C VAL A 71 -0.70 -0.47 -0.18
N LYS A 72 -0.53 0.67 0.50
CA LYS A 72 -1.65 1.48 0.98
C LYS A 72 -2.15 2.39 -0.14
N VAL A 73 -3.43 2.25 -0.51
CA VAL A 73 -4.06 3.05 -1.58
C VAL A 73 -5.33 3.68 -1.04
N LEU A 74 -5.54 4.97 -1.27
CA LEU A 74 -6.78 5.64 -0.89
C LEU A 74 -7.97 5.05 -1.66
N ALA A 75 -9.12 4.89 -0.99
CA ALA A 75 -10.30 4.24 -1.58
C ALA A 75 -10.72 4.85 -2.94
N ILE A 76 -10.60 6.17 -3.09
CA ILE A 76 -10.93 6.87 -4.33
C ILE A 76 -10.00 6.52 -5.50
N LEU A 77 -8.78 6.06 -5.22
CA LEU A 77 -7.76 5.74 -6.22
C LEU A 77 -7.76 4.27 -6.65
N VAL A 78 -8.43 3.38 -5.92
CA VAL A 78 -8.50 1.95 -6.26
C VAL A 78 -9.08 1.73 -7.66
N LYS A 79 -10.05 2.54 -8.07
CA LYS A 79 -10.66 2.49 -9.42
C LYS A 79 -9.68 2.82 -10.56
N HIS A 80 -8.54 3.42 -10.25
CA HIS A 80 -7.50 3.79 -11.22
C HIS A 80 -6.38 2.74 -11.32
N LEU A 81 -6.45 1.65 -10.53
CA LEU A 81 -5.54 0.54 -10.69
C LEU A 81 -5.77 -0.13 -12.05
N PRO A 82 -4.71 -0.30 -12.87
CA PRO A 82 -4.87 -0.84 -14.23
C PRO A 82 -5.22 -2.32 -14.20
N PRO A 83 -5.94 -2.81 -15.23
CA PRO A 83 -6.09 -4.25 -15.44
C PRO A 83 -4.74 -4.91 -15.75
N GLY A 84 -4.66 -6.24 -15.64
CA GLY A 84 -3.44 -7.01 -15.94
C GLY A 84 -2.58 -7.36 -14.73
N TYR A 85 -2.99 -6.95 -13.53
CA TYR A 85 -2.42 -7.40 -12.27
C TYR A 85 -3.47 -8.11 -11.43
N ARG A 86 -3.01 -9.04 -10.59
CA ARG A 86 -3.85 -9.69 -9.59
C ARG A 86 -3.85 -8.87 -8.31
N TYR A 87 -4.99 -8.29 -7.98
CA TYR A 87 -5.14 -7.52 -6.74
C TYR A 87 -5.88 -8.34 -5.68
N ARG A 88 -5.40 -8.24 -4.45
CA ARG A 88 -6.16 -8.60 -3.25
C ARG A 88 -6.45 -7.32 -2.50
N VAL A 89 -7.69 -6.84 -2.57
CA VAL A 89 -8.10 -5.62 -1.89
C VAL A 89 -8.65 -5.99 -0.52
N ILE A 90 -8.14 -5.36 0.54
CA ILE A 90 -8.56 -5.54 1.93
C ILE A 90 -8.84 -4.17 2.54
#